data_AF-A0A3A4XAE7-F1
#
_entry.id   AF-A0A3A4XAE7-F1
#
_cell.length_a   1.000
_cell.length_b   1.000
_cell.length_c   1.000
_cell.angle_alpha   90.00
_cell.angle_beta   90.00
_cell.angle_gamma   90.00
#
_symmetry.space_group_name_H-M   'P 1'
#
loop_
_entity.id
_entity.type
_entity.pdbx_description
1 polymer ?
#
loop_
_entity_poly.entity_id
_entity_poly.type
_entity_poly.pdbx_seq_one_letter_code
_entity_poly.pdbx_strand_id
1 'polypeptide(L)'
;MKCIDAIEGTVKSILTRIHTVTVEDNLDDTEYVRNVKAVIEATDHFIRGNPELVEDPQLLNDVLYRYSRNLWLLNLQGAKQVVSGPTEDSAVENEEYQIYYYDYLYHRGIYPR
;
A
#
# COMPACT_ATOMS: atom_id res chain seq x y z
N MET A 1 -12.35 19.80 7.24
CA MET A 1 -12.15 19.24 5.88
C MET A 1 -10.75 19.48 5.30
N LYS A 2 -10.08 20.63 5.47
CA LYS A 2 -8.72 20.83 4.86
C LYS A 2 -7.58 20.01 5.49
N CYS A 3 -7.68 19.68 6.79
CA CYS A 3 -6.60 18.99 7.52
C CYS A 3 -6.51 17.50 7.15
N ILE A 4 -7.66 16.83 6.97
CA ILE A 4 -7.69 15.42 6.56
C ILE A 4 -7.11 15.24 5.16
N ASP A 5 -7.49 16.09 4.20
CA ASP A 5 -6.94 16.05 2.83
C ASP A 5 -5.42 16.28 2.83
N ALA A 6 -4.94 17.18 3.70
CA ALA A 6 -3.51 17.45 3.85
C ALA A 6 -2.74 16.28 4.46
N ILE A 7 -3.31 15.61 5.48
CA ILE A 7 -2.73 14.41 6.08
C ILE A 7 -2.71 13.28 5.04
N GLU A 8 -3.85 13.02 4.39
CA GLU A 8 -3.97 12.01 3.34
C GLU A 8 -2.94 12.25 2.23
N GLY A 9 -2.87 13.47 1.69
CA GLY A 9 -1.92 13.82 0.64
C GLY A 9 -0.46 13.65 1.07
N THR A 10 -0.13 14.03 2.30
CA THR A 10 1.21 13.87 2.87
C THR A 10 1.59 12.40 2.99
N VAL A 11 0.70 11.58 3.55
CA VAL A 11 0.97 10.16 3.75
C VAL A 11 1.02 9.42 2.42
N LYS A 12 0.17 9.76 1.45
CA LYS A 12 0.27 9.25 0.07
C LYS A 12 1.61 9.61 -0.57
N SER A 13 2.13 10.81 -0.36
CA SER A 13 3.46 11.21 -0.85
C SER A 13 4.58 10.38 -0.21
N ILE A 14 4.50 10.11 1.10
CA ILE A 14 5.45 9.22 1.80
C ILE A 14 5.38 7.80 1.25
N LEU A 15 4.17 7.24 1.10
CA LEU A 15 3.96 5.89 0.55
C LEU A 15 4.49 5.78 -0.89
N THR A 16 4.28 6.81 -1.71
CA THR A 16 4.87 6.88 -3.06
C THR A 16 6.39 6.83 -3.01
N ARG A 17 7.01 7.60 -2.11
CA ARG A 17 8.47 7.61 -1.99
C ARG A 17 9.02 6.26 -1.52
N ILE A 18 8.36 5.62 -0.55
CA ILE A 18 8.72 4.26 -0.10
C ILE A 18 8.63 3.29 -1.27
N HIS A 19 7.56 3.37 -2.06
CA HIS A 19 7.40 2.54 -3.25
C HIS A 19 8.53 2.76 -4.26
N THR A 20 8.87 4.02 -4.57
CA THR A 20 9.99 4.33 -5.46
C THR A 20 11.31 3.72 -4.98
N VAL A 21 11.65 3.88 -3.69
CA VAL A 21 12.88 3.31 -3.11
C VAL A 21 12.86 1.79 -3.17
N THR A 22 11.71 1.16 -2.89
CA THR A 22 11.54 -0.29 -2.96
C THR A 22 11.83 -0.82 -4.36
N VAL A 23 11.33 -0.13 -5.39
CA VAL A 23 11.58 -0.48 -6.80
C VAL A 23 13.03 -0.24 -7.19
N GLU A 24 13.63 0.88 -6.76
CA GLU A 24 15.04 1.22 -7.03
C GLU A 24 16.01 0.19 -6.42
N ASP A 25 15.78 -0.20 -5.17
CA ASP A 25 16.66 -1.10 -4.40
C ASP A 25 16.30 -2.59 -4.56
N ASN A 26 15.27 -2.92 -5.34
CA ASN A 26 14.71 -4.27 -5.47
C ASN A 26 14.39 -4.94 -4.12
N LEU A 27 13.78 -4.17 -3.21
CA LEU A 27 13.36 -4.70 -1.91
C LEU A 27 12.25 -5.74 -2.08
N ASP A 28 12.24 -6.74 -1.20
CA ASP A 28 11.26 -7.82 -1.22
C ASP A 28 9.85 -7.33 -0.89
N ASP A 29 8.83 -8.01 -1.44
CA ASP A 29 7.42 -7.69 -1.23
C ASP A 29 7.05 -7.66 0.27
N THR A 30 7.64 -8.57 1.06
CA THR A 30 7.39 -8.61 2.50
C THR A 30 7.92 -7.37 3.21
N GLU A 31 9.03 -6.81 2.75
CA GLU A 31 9.62 -5.58 3.30
C GLU A 31 8.82 -4.34 2.87
N TYR A 32 8.38 -4.28 1.60
CA TYR A 32 7.48 -3.23 1.14
C TYR A 32 6.22 -3.16 2.01
N VAL A 33 5.53 -4.29 2.16
CA VAL A 33 4.27 -4.36 2.91
C VAL A 33 4.50 -4.03 4.39
N ARG A 34 5.61 -4.45 4.98
CA ARG A 34 6.01 -4.10 6.36
C ARG A 34 6.17 -2.59 6.52
N ASN A 35 6.88 -1.94 5.61
CA ASN A 35 7.15 -0.50 5.66
C ASN A 35 5.87 0.33 5.46
N VAL A 36 5.02 -0.06 4.51
CA VAL A 36 3.70 0.55 4.31
C VAL A 36 2.84 0.44 5.57
N LYS A 37 2.76 -0.75 6.16
CA LYS A 37 1.98 -0.97 7.37
C LYS A 37 2.46 -0.08 8.51
N ALA A 38 3.78 0.02 8.72
CA ALA A 38 4.34 0.88 9.75
C ALA A 38 3.96 2.36 9.57
N VAL A 39 3.91 2.86 8.34
CA VAL A 39 3.47 4.25 8.05
C VAL A 39 1.99 4.44 8.33
N ILE A 40 1.13 3.50 7.93
CA ILE A 40 -0.31 3.58 8.17
C ILE A 40 -0.61 3.49 9.68
N GLU A 41 0.04 2.57 10.40
CA GLU A 41 -0.10 2.44 11.86
C GLU A 41 0.37 3.70 12.61
N ALA A 42 1.50 4.30 12.17
CA ALA A 42 1.97 5.55 12.74
C ALA A 42 0.99 6.72 12.47
N THR A 43 0.37 6.73 11.29
CA THR A 43 -0.64 7.72 10.92
C THR A 43 -1.90 7.56 11.77
N ASP A 44 -2.41 6.33 11.92
CA ASP A 44 -3.55 6.01 12.79
C ASP A 44 -3.28 6.44 14.24
N HIS A 45 -2.09 6.12 14.76
CA HIS A 45 -1.69 6.53 16.10
C HIS A 45 -1.68 8.04 16.27
N PHE A 46 -1.12 8.78 15.30
CA PHE A 46 -1.11 10.24 15.30
C PHE A 46 -2.54 10.82 15.30
N ILE A 47 -3.42 10.31 14.45
CA ILE A 47 -4.81 10.81 14.35
C ILE A 47 -5.60 10.51 15.62
N ARG A 48 -5.48 9.30 16.18
CA ARG A 48 -6.15 8.95 17.44
C ARG A 48 -5.69 9.81 18.61
N GLY A 49 -4.44 10.29 18.57
CA GLY A 49 -3.92 11.26 19.53
C GLY A 49 -4.44 12.70 19.34
N ASN A 50 -5.05 13.00 18.19
CA ASN A 50 -5.54 14.32 17.81
C ASN A 50 -6.94 14.21 17.16
N PRO A 51 -7.97 13.78 17.93
CA PRO A 51 -9.30 13.47 17.40
C PRO A 51 -10.02 14.66 16.74
N GLU A 52 -9.57 15.89 16.98
CA GLU A 52 -10.06 17.11 16.34
C GLU A 52 -9.66 17.23 14.86
N LEU A 53 -8.68 16.45 14.39
CA LEU A 53 -8.18 16.52 13.02
C LEU A 53 -9.02 15.72 12.03
N VAL A 54 -9.60 14.61 12.48
CA VAL A 54 -10.30 13.63 11.64
C VAL A 54 -11.48 13.02 12.41
N GLU A 55 -12.69 13.18 11.88
CA GLU A 55 -13.91 12.62 12.47
C GLU A 55 -14.00 11.09 12.36
N ASP A 56 -13.50 10.53 11.25
CA ASP A 56 -13.43 9.09 11.01
C ASP A 56 -12.00 8.64 10.63
N PRO A 57 -11.17 8.30 11.62
CA PRO A 57 -9.81 7.81 11.38
C PRO A 57 -9.76 6.53 10.55
N GLN A 58 -10.80 5.69 10.63
CA GLN A 58 -10.84 4.41 9.94
C GLN A 58 -10.94 4.60 8.43
N LEU A 59 -11.73 5.58 7.98
CA LEU A 59 -11.83 5.94 6.57
C LEU A 59 -10.46 6.30 5.97
N LEU A 60 -9.64 7.05 6.70
CA LEU A 60 -8.31 7.44 6.22
C LEU A 60 -7.39 6.22 6.13
N ASN A 61 -7.41 5.32 7.11
CA ASN A 61 -6.64 4.06 7.04
C ASN A 61 -7.03 3.22 5.83
N ASP A 62 -8.33 3.07 5.55
CA ASP A 62 -8.82 2.31 4.41
C ASP A 62 -8.38 2.93 3.07
N VAL A 63 -8.40 4.27 2.97
CA VAL A 63 -7.92 4.99 1.79
C VAL A 63 -6.42 4.77 1.58
N LEU A 64 -5.62 4.90 2.63
CA LEU A 64 -4.16 4.72 2.56
C LEU A 64 -3.78 3.27 2.26
N TYR A 65 -4.49 2.31 2.85
CA TYR A 65 -4.34 0.88 2.57
C TYR A 65 -4.58 0.58 1.09
N ARG A 66 -5.75 0.95 0.56
CA ARG A 66 -6.10 0.73 -0.85
C ARG A 66 -5.11 1.42 -1.78
N TYR A 67 -4.70 2.65 -1.45
CA TYR A 67 -3.71 3.38 -2.23
C TYR A 67 -2.37 2.64 -2.32
N SER A 68 -1.83 2.18 -1.19
CA SER A 68 -0.54 1.48 -1.14
C SER A 68 -0.55 0.13 -1.85
N ARG A 69 -1.66 -0.61 -1.77
CA ARG A 69 -1.88 -1.85 -2.54
C ARG A 69 -1.92 -1.57 -4.04
N ASN A 70 -2.64 -0.54 -4.46
CA ASN A 70 -2.74 -0.17 -5.87
C ASN A 70 -1.37 0.23 -6.45
N LEU A 71 -0.55 0.96 -5.69
CA LEU A 71 0.84 1.25 -6.09
C LEU A 71 1.65 -0.02 -6.34
N TRP A 72 1.55 -0.99 -5.43
CA TRP A 72 2.26 -2.26 -5.56
C TRP A 72 1.80 -3.09 -6.76
N LEU A 73 0.49 -3.18 -6.98
CA LEU A 73 -0.10 -3.88 -8.14
C LEU A 73 0.34 -3.23 -9.46
N LEU A 74 0.38 -1.90 -9.54
CA LEU A 74 0.85 -1.18 -10.74
C LEU A 74 2.28 -1.56 -11.12
N ASN A 75 3.18 -1.70 -10.14
CA ASN A 75 4.56 -2.14 -10.39
C ASN A 75 4.62 -3.58 -10.92
N LEU A 76 3.82 -4.50 -10.35
CA LEU A 76 3.76 -5.89 -10.83
C LEU A 76 3.20 -5.98 -12.26
N GLN A 77 2.23 -5.15 -12.61
CA GLN A 77 1.69 -5.08 -13.97
C GLN A 77 2.69 -4.46 -14.96
N GLY A 78 3.41 -3.41 -14.54
CA GLY A 78 4.49 -2.80 -15.33
C GLY A 78 5.66 -3.76 -15.60
N ALA A 79 6.02 -4.60 -14.62
CA ALA A 79 7.03 -5.64 -14.78
C ALA A 79 6.59 -6.77 -15.72
N LYS A 80 5.29 -7.12 -15.75
CA LYS A 80 4.75 -8.21 -16.58
C LYS A 80 4.58 -7.84 -18.05
N GLN A 81 4.37 -6.58 -18.41
CA GLN A 81 4.21 -6.17 -19.82
C GLN A 81 5.47 -6.39 -20.67
N VAL A 82 6.64 -6.55 -20.05
CA VAL A 82 7.92 -6.77 -20.76
C VAL A 82 8.09 -8.24 -21.17
N VAL A 83 7.33 -9.18 -20.60
CA VAL A 83 7.55 -10.62 -20.77
C VAL A 83 6.23 -11.35 -21.10
N SER A 84 5.82 -11.26 -22.37
CA SER A 84 4.75 -12.07 -23.01
C SER A 84 3.31 -11.85 -22.50
N GLY A 85 2.41 -11.50 -23.42
CA GLY A 85 1.02 -11.14 -23.13
C GLY A 85 0.18 -12.30 -22.57
N PRO A 86 -0.43 -12.17 -21.37
CA PRO A 86 -1.36 -13.15 -20.84
C PRO A 86 -2.75 -13.00 -21.49
N THR A 87 -3.47 -14.12 -21.63
CA THR A 87 -4.90 -14.17 -22.01
C THR A 87 -5.74 -13.53 -20.89
N GLU A 88 -6.86 -12.86 -21.23
CA GLU A 88 -7.67 -12.07 -20.29
C GLU A 88 -8.05 -12.83 -18.99
N ASP A 89 -8.48 -14.10 -19.09
CA ASP A 89 -8.83 -14.91 -17.91
C ASP A 89 -7.64 -15.15 -16.96
N SER A 90 -6.44 -15.36 -17.51
CA SER A 90 -5.22 -15.58 -16.72
C SER A 90 -4.68 -14.30 -16.08
N ALA A 91 -5.04 -13.12 -16.60
CA ALA A 91 -4.67 -11.85 -16.01
C ALA A 91 -5.53 -11.54 -14.77
N VAL A 92 -6.82 -11.87 -14.82
CA VAL A 92 -7.78 -11.67 -13.73
C VAL A 92 -7.45 -12.56 -12.54
N GLU A 93 -7.24 -13.87 -12.75
CA GLU A 93 -6.86 -14.80 -11.67
C GLU A 93 -5.53 -14.39 -11.00
N ASN A 94 -4.61 -13.85 -11.79
CA ASN A 94 -3.33 -13.37 -11.29
C ASN A 94 -3.50 -12.11 -10.42
N GLU A 95 -4.33 -11.16 -10.84
CA GLU A 95 -4.63 -9.96 -10.05
C GLU A 95 -5.31 -10.30 -8.72
N GLU A 96 -6.32 -11.18 -8.73
CA GLU A 96 -6.97 -11.66 -7.50
C GLU A 96 -5.98 -12.33 -6.55
N TYR A 97 -5.07 -13.16 -7.07
CA TYR A 97 -4.00 -13.75 -6.28
C TYR A 97 -3.06 -12.69 -5.70
N GLN A 98 -2.66 -11.68 -6.49
CA GLN A 98 -1.78 -10.61 -5.99
C GLN A 98 -2.47 -9.80 -4.88
N ILE A 99 -3.75 -9.47 -5.04
CA ILE A 99 -4.54 -8.79 -3.99
C ILE A 99 -4.58 -9.64 -2.72
N TYR A 100 -4.90 -10.93 -2.86
CA TYR A 100 -4.91 -11.86 -1.74
C TYR A 100 -3.55 -11.93 -1.04
N TYR A 101 -2.47 -12.03 -1.81
CA TYR A 101 -1.10 -12.10 -1.27
C TYR A 101 -0.72 -10.83 -0.51
N TYR A 102 -1.03 -9.66 -1.07
CA TYR A 102 -0.82 -8.38 -0.41
C TYR A 102 -1.60 -8.29 0.90
N ASP A 103 -2.89 -8.60 0.86
CA ASP A 103 -3.78 -8.58 2.01
C ASP A 103 -3.26 -9.56 3.08
N TYR A 104 -2.82 -10.74 2.68
CA TYR A 104 -2.22 -11.74 3.58
C TYR A 104 -0.98 -11.21 4.29
N LEU A 105 -0.03 -10.62 3.56
CA LEU A 105 1.20 -10.05 4.12
C LEU A 105 0.89 -8.90 5.09
N TYR A 106 -0.05 -8.03 4.72
CA TYR A 106 -0.42 -6.87 5.51
C TYR A 106 -1.05 -7.27 6.85
N HIS A 107 -1.98 -8.23 6.83
CA HIS A 107 -2.70 -8.62 8.04
C HIS A 107 -1.89 -9.55 8.96
N ARG A 108 -1.07 -10.46 8.41
CA ARG A 108 -0.32 -11.40 9.26
C ARG A 108 0.78 -10.75 10.08
N GLY A 109 1.46 -9.72 9.56
CA GLY A 109 2.58 -9.08 10.26
C GLY A 109 3.78 -10.00 10.52
N ILE A 110 3.83 -11.18 9.91
CA ILE A 110 4.96 -12.11 9.99
C ILE A 110 5.76 -11.94 8.71
N TYR A 111 6.91 -11.30 8.84
CA TYR A 111 7.77 -10.98 7.71
C TYR A 111 9.11 -11.70 7.92
N PRO A 112 9.49 -12.66 7.07
CA PRO A 112 10.78 -13.34 7.16
C PRO A 112 11.94 -12.33 7.22
N ARG A 113 13.00 -12.69 7.93
CA ARG A 113 14.24 -11.91 8.06
C ARG A 113 15.36 -12.60 7.31
#